data_AF-A0A9C8WI78-F1
#
_entry.id   AF-A0A9C8WI78-F1
#
_cell.length_a   1.000
_cell.length_b   1.000
_cell.length_c   1.000
_cell.angle_alpha   90.00
_cell.angle_beta   90.00
_cell.angle_gamma   90.00
#
_symmetry.space_group_name_H-M   'P 1'
#
loop_
_entity.id
_entity.type
_entity.pdbx_description
1 polymer ?
#
loop_
_entity_poly.entity_id
_entity_poly.type
_entity_poly.pdbx_seq_one_letter_code
_entity_poly.pdbx_strand_id
1 'polypeptide(L)'
;VPGATAMLLEANTFITVPLQGNYFINGNELLAVVPPGVTSGTYDVVVINPDGRSGVLAQAYTSIDAAGTDLYGGRGDLWTIPATVRSGEVITMGATVRRQGELSTTLPGVDVAFFLGDPTTGAPLLAIGQTGALPPRGLSFATVPLDLSNVLPGYYDIYAVIDPSDAVPEFDEGNNVISRTLAVLPPTVDTEPPAIAGFRINNGAQRTTNLQVSLMLSATDNIAPAYVYFVEYAYLQVIGTWWPVQFSGWQPFDTVTPWALHATPGVHYIQAWVADAAGNLSTPKLAWINLMRPGTPISQGEAHPYRLRLQAGNSVLIRLTSGVGDADLYIFAPNDSFVGASENSTPVDEVAFTATQNGIYQIEVEGYAASSIYTLEVLPGSSTLNTVVPQRVQTPNKPMRGRGSPILSVGETPSTNTGIDEVPNTLHIVYLPITFR
;
A
#
# COMPACT_ATOMS: atom_id res chain seq x y z
N VAL A 1 20.57 -2.10 -11.78
CA VAL A 1 20.78 -3.54 -12.10
C VAL A 1 20.78 -4.37 -10.80
N PRO A 2 20.63 -5.71 -10.82
CA PRO A 2 20.71 -6.52 -9.61
C PRO A 2 22.01 -6.23 -8.83
N GLY A 3 21.88 -6.02 -7.52
CA GLY A 3 23.01 -5.63 -6.65
C GLY A 3 23.31 -4.13 -6.59
N ALA A 4 22.49 -3.28 -7.22
CA ALA A 4 22.58 -1.83 -7.02
C ALA A 4 22.31 -1.47 -5.55
N THR A 5 22.98 -0.43 -5.07
CA THR A 5 22.81 0.13 -3.73
C THR A 5 22.40 1.59 -3.81
N ALA A 6 21.79 2.11 -2.75
CA ALA A 6 21.45 3.52 -2.65
C ALA A 6 22.08 4.16 -1.39
N MET A 7 22.26 5.47 -1.43
CA MET A 7 22.62 6.29 -0.27
C MET A 7 21.97 7.67 -0.37
N LEU A 8 21.82 8.32 0.78
CA LEU A 8 21.49 9.74 0.87
C LEU A 8 22.76 10.55 0.98
N LEU A 9 22.80 11.70 0.31
CA LEU A 9 23.86 12.70 0.45
C LEU A 9 23.22 14.00 0.92
N GLU A 10 23.64 14.49 2.09
CA GLU A 10 23.15 15.77 2.60
C GLU A 10 23.82 16.92 1.85
N ALA A 11 23.00 17.85 1.35
CA ALA A 11 23.49 19.04 0.68
C ALA A 11 24.34 19.86 1.66
N ASN A 12 25.58 20.18 1.25
CA ASN A 12 26.54 21.06 1.96
C ASN A 12 27.38 20.44 3.09
N THR A 13 27.17 19.18 3.50
CA THR A 13 27.96 18.56 4.60
C THR A 13 28.81 17.36 4.17
N PHE A 14 28.63 16.84 2.95
CA PHE A 14 29.25 15.60 2.46
C PHE A 14 28.96 14.35 3.32
N ILE A 15 27.95 14.41 4.19
CA ILE A 15 27.50 13.24 4.97
C ILE A 15 26.79 12.28 4.01
N THR A 16 27.29 11.04 3.97
CA THR A 16 26.66 9.95 3.22
C THR A 16 25.97 8.99 4.17
N VAL A 17 24.68 8.75 3.97
CA VAL A 17 23.91 7.75 4.71
C VAL A 17 23.62 6.56 3.78
N PRO A 18 24.29 5.40 3.94
CA PRO A 18 23.97 4.24 3.14
C PRO A 18 22.55 3.76 3.42
N LEU A 19 21.76 3.55 2.36
CA LEU A 19 20.45 2.94 2.47
C LEU A 19 20.57 1.43 2.64
N GLN A 20 19.66 0.87 3.42
CA GLN A 20 19.57 -0.54 3.72
C GLN A 20 18.49 -1.20 2.85
N GLY A 21 18.36 -2.52 2.90
CA GLY A 21 17.27 -3.22 2.18
C GLY A 21 17.19 -2.88 0.68
N ASN A 22 18.32 -2.87 -0.04
CA ASN A 22 18.36 -2.49 -1.47
C ASN A 22 17.75 -3.60 -2.36
N TYR A 23 16.43 -3.65 -2.48
CA TYR A 23 15.72 -4.60 -3.33
C TYR A 23 15.66 -4.10 -4.77
N PHE A 24 16.41 -4.76 -5.66
CA PHE A 24 16.24 -4.56 -7.09
C PHE A 24 14.84 -5.04 -7.51
N ILE A 25 14.03 -4.11 -8.04
CA ILE A 25 12.69 -4.42 -8.57
C ILE A 25 12.81 -4.74 -10.05
N ASN A 26 13.35 -3.79 -10.83
CA ASN A 26 13.59 -3.91 -12.26
C ASN A 26 14.66 -2.90 -12.72
N GLY A 27 14.93 -2.84 -14.03
CA GLY A 27 15.96 -1.97 -14.61
C GLY A 27 15.84 -0.48 -14.24
N ASN A 28 14.65 -0.03 -13.84
CA ASN A 28 14.32 1.36 -13.56
C ASN A 28 13.99 1.62 -12.08
N GLU A 29 13.86 0.58 -11.26
CA GLU A 29 13.33 0.69 -9.90
C GLU A 29 14.18 -0.09 -8.88
N LEU A 30 14.54 0.62 -7.81
CA LEU A 30 15.23 0.09 -6.64
C LEU A 30 14.44 0.53 -5.41
N LEU A 31 14.04 -0.42 -4.57
CA LEU A 31 13.52 -0.12 -3.24
C LEU A 31 14.67 -0.15 -2.25
N ALA A 32 14.72 0.84 -1.36
CA ALA A 32 15.70 0.89 -0.28
C ALA A 32 15.07 1.52 0.98
N VAL A 33 15.69 1.26 2.12
CA VAL A 33 15.22 1.66 3.44
C VAL A 33 16.19 2.67 4.04
N VAL A 34 15.66 3.79 4.51
CA VAL A 34 16.43 4.79 5.25
C VAL A 34 16.65 4.29 6.67
N PRO A 35 17.91 4.15 7.14
CA PRO A 35 18.19 3.67 8.49
C PRO A 35 17.67 4.66 9.54
N PRO A 36 17.45 4.21 10.79
CA PRO A 36 17.06 5.11 11.86
C PRO A 36 18.16 6.12 12.18
N GLY A 37 17.76 7.30 12.68
CA GLY A 37 18.68 8.34 13.15
C GLY A 37 19.22 9.28 12.08
N VAL A 38 18.66 9.24 10.86
CA VAL A 38 18.90 10.29 9.86
C VAL A 38 18.30 11.61 10.36
N THR A 39 19.09 12.67 10.30
CA THR A 39 18.67 14.01 10.72
C THR A 39 17.64 14.58 9.76
N SER A 40 16.72 15.42 10.26
CA SER A 40 15.74 16.06 9.41
C SER A 40 16.41 16.99 8.39
N GLY A 41 15.89 17.01 7.16
CA GLY A 41 16.47 17.77 6.06
C GLY A 41 16.22 17.15 4.68
N THR A 42 16.65 17.84 3.64
CA THR A 42 16.59 17.37 2.25
C THR A 42 17.92 16.75 1.82
N TYR A 43 17.82 15.64 1.11
CA TYR A 43 18.94 14.82 0.69
C TYR A 43 18.86 14.53 -0.81
N ASP A 44 20.02 14.49 -1.45
CA ASP A 44 20.16 13.90 -2.77
C ASP A 44 20.10 12.37 -2.62
N VAL A 45 19.42 11.70 -3.55
CA VAL A 45 19.40 10.25 -3.63
C VAL A 45 20.42 9.80 -4.66
N VAL A 46 21.37 8.99 -4.23
CA VAL A 46 22.41 8.42 -5.10
C VAL A 46 22.18 6.93 -5.24
N VAL A 47 22.05 6.45 -6.47
CA VAL A 47 21.99 5.01 -6.78
C VAL A 47 23.29 4.61 -7.45
N ILE A 48 23.96 3.58 -6.93
CA ILE A 48 25.21 3.03 -7.45
C ILE A 48 24.96 1.62 -7.98
N ASN A 49 25.30 1.37 -9.23
CA ASN A 49 25.31 0.04 -9.82
C ASN A 49 26.61 -0.72 -9.45
N PRO A 50 26.61 -2.07 -9.49
CA PRO A 50 27.81 -2.88 -9.21
C PRO A 50 29.01 -2.60 -10.13
N ASP A 51 28.79 -2.03 -11.31
CA ASP A 51 29.86 -1.59 -12.23
C ASP A 51 30.49 -0.24 -11.83
N GLY A 52 30.05 0.34 -10.71
CA GLY A 52 30.52 1.60 -10.17
C GLY A 52 29.87 2.84 -10.79
N ARG A 53 29.00 2.70 -11.79
CA ARG A 53 28.26 3.83 -12.35
C ARG A 53 27.16 4.25 -11.40
N SER A 54 26.91 5.56 -11.30
CA SER A 54 25.90 6.11 -10.42
C SER A 54 25.01 7.14 -11.10
N GLY A 55 23.81 7.28 -10.56
CA GLY A 55 22.90 8.39 -10.83
C GLY A 55 22.61 9.15 -9.54
N VAL A 56 22.43 10.46 -9.66
CA VAL A 56 22.09 11.34 -8.54
C VAL A 56 20.79 12.06 -8.91
N LEU A 57 19.81 12.00 -8.02
CA LEU A 57 18.63 12.85 -8.09
C LEU A 57 18.70 13.85 -6.93
N ALA A 58 18.84 15.14 -7.28
CA ALA A 58 19.04 16.18 -6.30
C ALA A 58 17.77 16.46 -5.50
N GLN A 59 17.91 16.67 -4.18
CA GLN A 59 16.82 17.00 -3.25
C GLN A 59 15.61 16.05 -3.39
N ALA A 60 15.88 14.77 -3.61
CA ALA A 60 14.87 13.77 -3.93
C ALA A 60 14.28 13.06 -2.71
N TYR A 61 14.90 13.22 -1.54
CA TYR A 61 14.42 12.63 -0.31
C TYR A 61 14.37 13.67 0.80
N THR A 62 13.26 13.69 1.52
CA THR A 62 13.07 14.55 2.69
C THR A 62 12.97 13.65 3.92
N SER A 63 13.91 13.81 4.85
CA SER A 63 13.80 13.22 6.18
C SER A 63 13.03 14.20 7.06
N ILE A 64 11.88 13.76 7.55
CA ILE A 64 11.06 14.53 8.49
C ILE A 64 11.49 14.21 9.92
N ASP A 65 11.46 15.23 10.79
CA ASP A 65 11.59 15.01 12.22
C ASP A 65 10.39 14.17 12.68
N ALA A 66 10.62 13.13 13.49
CA ALA A 66 9.56 12.33 14.09
C ALA A 66 8.60 13.17 14.97
N ALA A 67 9.00 14.37 15.37
CA ALA A 67 8.14 15.34 16.05
C ALA A 67 7.29 16.21 15.11
N GLY A 68 7.66 16.36 13.83
CA GLY A 68 6.90 17.13 12.85
C GLY A 68 5.73 16.33 12.28
N THR A 69 4.58 16.98 12.07
CA THR A 69 3.47 16.40 11.30
C THR A 69 3.70 16.67 9.82
N ASP A 70 3.20 15.77 8.97
CA ASP A 70 3.11 15.98 7.53
C ASP A 70 1.86 15.26 7.02
N LEU A 71 0.95 16.00 6.40
CA LEU A 71 -0.23 15.50 5.71
C LEU A 71 0.13 15.36 4.24
N TYR A 72 -0.47 14.38 3.57
CA TYR A 72 -0.22 14.19 2.14
C TYR A 72 -1.28 13.30 1.51
N GLY A 73 -1.31 13.32 0.18
CA GLY A 73 -1.99 12.32 -0.62
C GLY A 73 -1.16 11.91 -1.83
N GLY A 74 -1.60 10.86 -2.51
CA GLY A 74 -0.93 10.33 -3.67
C GLY A 74 -1.89 9.81 -4.74
N ARG A 75 -1.31 9.09 -5.71
CA ARG A 75 -2.10 8.47 -6.77
C ARG A 75 -3.06 7.45 -6.17
N GLY A 76 -4.34 7.59 -6.51
CA GLY A 76 -5.41 6.74 -6.00
C GLY A 76 -6.17 7.32 -4.81
N ASP A 77 -5.77 8.48 -4.29
CA ASP A 77 -6.42 9.07 -3.12
C ASP A 77 -7.56 10.01 -3.42
N LEU A 78 -7.67 10.50 -4.65
CA LEU A 78 -8.84 11.22 -5.13
C LEU A 78 -9.75 10.25 -5.90
N TRP A 79 -10.95 10.02 -5.39
CA TRP A 79 -11.87 8.98 -5.86
C TRP A 79 -13.32 9.46 -5.92
N THR A 80 -14.17 8.69 -6.61
CA THR A 80 -15.61 8.94 -6.72
C THR A 80 -16.41 7.67 -6.42
N ILE A 81 -17.63 7.83 -5.92
CA ILE A 81 -18.62 6.77 -5.77
C ILE A 81 -19.93 7.24 -6.42
N PRO A 82 -20.42 6.57 -7.48
CA PRO A 82 -19.75 5.48 -8.21
C PRO A 82 -18.40 5.91 -8.83
N ALA A 83 -17.52 4.94 -9.07
CA ALA A 83 -16.21 5.18 -9.67
C ALA A 83 -16.32 5.59 -11.15
N THR A 84 -17.20 4.92 -11.90
CA THR A 84 -17.68 5.40 -13.20
C THR A 84 -18.72 6.47 -12.97
N VAL A 85 -18.53 7.64 -13.58
CA VAL A 85 -19.39 8.80 -13.37
C VAL A 85 -20.16 9.12 -14.64
N ARG A 86 -21.47 9.41 -14.52
CA ARG A 86 -22.30 9.84 -15.65
C ARG A 86 -22.93 11.20 -15.43
N SER A 87 -23.16 11.90 -16.54
CA SER A 87 -23.96 13.13 -16.56
C SER A 87 -25.37 12.86 -16.05
N GLY A 88 -25.91 13.75 -15.22
CA GLY A 88 -27.23 13.59 -14.61
C GLY A 88 -27.25 12.95 -13.22
N GLU A 89 -26.11 12.45 -12.72
CA GLU A 89 -26.04 11.74 -11.44
C GLU A 89 -25.63 12.65 -10.28
N VAL A 90 -26.01 12.27 -9.06
CA VAL A 90 -25.37 12.78 -7.84
C VAL A 90 -24.36 11.75 -7.39
N ILE A 91 -23.09 12.14 -7.35
CA ILE A 91 -21.99 11.27 -6.94
C ILE A 91 -21.41 11.72 -5.59
N THR A 92 -20.65 10.86 -4.94
CA THR A 92 -19.75 11.25 -3.85
C THR A 92 -18.35 11.39 -4.41
N MET A 93 -17.71 12.53 -4.20
CA MET A 93 -16.27 12.70 -4.39
C MET A 93 -15.57 12.60 -3.04
N GLY A 94 -14.40 11.97 -3.01
CA GLY A 94 -13.65 11.82 -1.78
C GLY A 94 -12.15 11.93 -1.99
N ALA A 95 -11.46 12.37 -0.94
CA ALA A 95 -10.01 12.43 -0.86
C ALA A 95 -9.54 11.68 0.39
N THR A 96 -8.60 10.77 0.22
CA THR A 96 -7.91 10.11 1.34
C THR A 96 -6.73 10.99 1.77
N VAL A 97 -6.74 11.41 3.04
CA VAL A 97 -5.67 12.17 3.68
C VAL A 97 -4.85 11.21 4.51
N ARG A 98 -3.53 11.20 4.31
CA ARG A 98 -2.58 10.47 5.15
C ARG A 98 -1.84 11.43 6.04
N ARG A 99 -1.38 10.90 7.17
CA ARG A 99 -0.49 11.60 8.08
C ARG A 99 0.77 10.77 8.31
N GLN A 100 1.92 11.43 8.27
CA GLN A 100 3.18 10.89 8.75
C GLN A 100 3.83 11.82 9.78
N GLY A 101 4.86 11.31 10.44
CA GLY A 101 5.48 12.02 11.57
C GLY A 101 4.57 12.08 12.81
N GLU A 102 4.90 12.98 13.73
CA GLU A 102 4.32 13.20 15.07
C GLU A 102 3.52 12.01 15.65
N LEU A 103 4.19 11.21 16.50
CA LEU A 103 3.72 9.88 16.88
C LEU A 103 2.75 9.81 18.08
N SER A 104 2.46 10.93 18.75
CA SER A 104 1.77 10.92 20.05
C SER A 104 0.34 11.45 20.04
N THR A 105 -0.06 12.21 19.02
CA THR A 105 -1.31 12.98 19.00
C THR A 105 -2.18 12.60 17.82
N THR A 106 -3.46 12.39 18.08
CA THR A 106 -4.48 12.29 17.03
C THR A 106 -4.92 13.69 16.65
N LEU A 107 -4.84 14.04 15.37
CA LEU A 107 -5.37 15.30 14.88
C LEU A 107 -6.90 15.24 14.82
N PRO A 108 -7.59 16.37 15.07
CA PRO A 108 -9.00 16.50 14.68
C PRO A 108 -9.14 16.38 13.15
N GLY A 109 -10.37 16.44 12.65
CA GLY A 109 -10.63 16.45 11.21
C GLY A 109 -9.88 17.59 10.51
N VAL A 110 -9.31 17.30 9.34
CA VAL A 110 -8.62 18.24 8.46
C VAL A 110 -9.55 18.59 7.30
N ASP A 111 -9.61 19.86 6.94
CA ASP A 111 -10.40 20.32 5.80
C ASP A 111 -9.72 19.93 4.48
N VAL A 112 -10.53 19.58 3.48
CA VAL A 112 -10.07 19.29 2.12
C VAL A 112 -10.94 20.05 1.13
N ALA A 113 -10.32 20.92 0.34
CA ALA A 113 -11.00 21.68 -0.71
C ALA A 113 -10.94 20.94 -2.04
N PHE A 114 -12.09 20.75 -2.69
CA PHE A 114 -12.21 20.09 -3.99
C PHE A 114 -12.44 21.13 -5.09
N PHE A 115 -11.71 21.03 -6.20
CA PHE A 115 -11.75 21.99 -7.31
C PHE A 115 -12.00 21.31 -8.66
N LEU A 116 -12.56 22.10 -9.59
CA LEU A 116 -12.67 21.75 -11.01
C LEU A 116 -11.61 22.49 -11.81
N GLY A 117 -10.46 21.85 -12.04
CA GLY A 117 -9.25 22.44 -12.61
C GLY A 117 -8.20 22.80 -11.55
N ASP A 118 -7.03 23.23 -12.02
CA ASP A 118 -5.87 23.54 -11.17
C ASP A 118 -6.16 24.77 -10.27
N PRO A 119 -6.17 24.61 -8.93
CA PRO A 119 -6.47 25.71 -8.00
C PRO A 119 -5.50 26.88 -8.12
N THR A 120 -4.27 26.68 -8.59
CA THR A 120 -3.28 27.75 -8.77
C THR A 120 -3.62 28.68 -9.94
N THR A 121 -4.53 28.26 -10.83
CA THR A 121 -4.99 29.02 -11.99
C THR A 121 -6.28 29.80 -11.74
N GLY A 122 -6.79 29.79 -10.50
CA GLY A 122 -8.09 30.39 -10.15
C GLY A 122 -9.28 29.50 -10.52
N ALA A 123 -9.06 28.17 -10.58
CA ALA A 123 -10.12 27.20 -10.84
C ALA A 123 -11.27 27.30 -9.82
N PRO A 124 -12.52 27.04 -10.23
CA PRO A 124 -13.66 27.07 -9.32
C PRO A 124 -13.55 26.02 -8.19
N LEU A 125 -13.77 26.47 -6.94
CA LEU A 125 -14.01 25.61 -5.80
C LEU A 125 -15.36 24.91 -5.96
N LEU A 126 -15.38 23.58 -5.85
CA LEU A 126 -16.59 22.77 -5.87
C LEU A 126 -17.21 22.69 -4.47
N ALA A 127 -16.42 22.25 -3.48
CA ALA A 127 -16.85 22.07 -2.10
C ALA A 127 -15.65 21.93 -1.15
N ILE A 128 -15.90 22.06 0.16
CA ILE A 128 -14.95 21.70 1.22
C ILE A 128 -15.57 20.55 2.00
N GLY A 129 -14.83 19.43 2.08
CA GLY A 129 -15.13 18.33 3.00
C GLY A 129 -14.20 18.38 4.20
N GLN A 130 -14.49 17.59 5.24
CA GLN A 130 -13.61 17.44 6.39
C GLN A 130 -13.39 15.96 6.68
N THR A 131 -12.17 15.60 7.06
CA THR A 131 -11.86 14.23 7.45
C THR A 131 -12.44 13.89 8.82
N GLY A 132 -12.56 12.61 9.13
CA GLY A 132 -12.60 12.16 10.53
C GLY A 132 -11.26 12.38 11.23
N ALA A 133 -11.18 12.02 12.52
CA ALA A 133 -9.94 12.07 13.30
C ALA A 133 -8.79 11.30 12.60
N LEU A 134 -7.60 11.89 12.60
CA LEU A 134 -6.41 11.38 11.94
C LEU A 134 -5.38 10.93 12.99
N PRO A 135 -5.29 9.63 13.30
CA PRO A 135 -4.31 9.14 14.27
C PRO A 135 -2.88 9.23 13.70
N PRO A 136 -1.85 9.16 14.56
CA PRO A 136 -0.46 9.06 14.11
C PRO A 136 -0.25 7.92 13.12
N ARG A 137 0.45 8.20 12.01
CA ARG A 137 0.68 7.24 10.91
C ARG A 137 -0.62 6.63 10.35
N GLY A 138 -1.72 7.37 10.49
CA GLY A 138 -3.04 6.95 10.06
C GLY A 138 -3.44 7.58 8.74
N LEU A 139 -4.66 7.23 8.34
CA LEU A 139 -5.37 7.88 7.26
C LEU A 139 -6.81 8.15 7.66
N SER A 140 -7.43 9.08 6.97
CA SER A 140 -8.85 9.40 7.05
C SER A 140 -9.31 9.89 5.69
N PHE A 141 -10.60 10.13 5.52
CA PHE A 141 -11.16 10.59 4.25
C PHE A 141 -12.11 11.75 4.46
N ALA A 142 -12.03 12.73 3.56
CA ALA A 142 -13.02 13.79 3.40
C ALA A 142 -13.90 13.46 2.20
N THR A 143 -15.20 13.69 2.31
CA THR A 143 -16.15 13.45 1.20
C THR A 143 -17.10 14.62 1.02
N VAL A 144 -17.53 14.81 -0.23
CA VAL A 144 -18.51 15.82 -0.63
C VAL A 144 -19.46 15.23 -1.67
N PRO A 145 -20.76 15.56 -1.63
CA PRO A 145 -21.66 15.25 -2.73
C PRO A 145 -21.42 16.21 -3.90
N LEU A 146 -21.48 15.70 -5.13
CA LEU A 146 -21.43 16.50 -6.35
C LEU A 146 -22.64 16.18 -7.23
N ASP A 147 -23.41 17.20 -7.58
CA ASP A 147 -24.56 17.10 -8.48
C ASP A 147 -24.12 17.38 -9.92
N LEU A 148 -24.26 16.38 -10.79
CA LEU A 148 -23.90 16.43 -12.20
C LEU A 148 -25.10 16.63 -13.14
N SER A 149 -26.25 17.05 -12.60
CA SER A 149 -27.49 17.29 -13.38
C SER A 149 -27.29 18.19 -14.60
N ASN A 150 -26.35 19.14 -14.53
CA ASN A 150 -26.06 20.10 -15.60
C ASN A 150 -24.63 19.99 -16.14
N VAL A 151 -23.94 18.88 -15.86
CA VAL A 151 -22.56 18.65 -16.34
C VAL A 151 -22.63 17.84 -17.63
N LEU A 152 -22.03 18.35 -18.71
CA LEU A 152 -22.01 17.66 -19.99
C LEU A 152 -21.05 16.46 -19.95
N PRO A 153 -21.27 15.43 -20.78
CA PRO A 153 -20.27 14.39 -20.96
C PRO A 153 -18.94 14.96 -21.47
N GLY A 154 -17.83 14.48 -20.91
CA GLY A 154 -16.49 14.98 -21.23
C GLY A 154 -15.45 14.62 -20.18
N TYR A 155 -14.23 15.11 -20.39
CA TYR A 155 -13.12 14.95 -19.44
C TYR A 155 -12.93 16.23 -18.63
N TYR A 156 -12.73 16.07 -17.33
CA TYR A 156 -12.60 17.15 -16.36
C TYR A 156 -11.44 16.84 -15.42
N ASP A 157 -10.51 17.77 -15.28
CA ASP A 157 -9.48 17.63 -14.25
C ASP A 157 -10.05 18.07 -12.90
N ILE A 158 -9.95 17.19 -11.91
CA ILE A 158 -10.38 17.46 -10.54
C ILE A 158 -9.17 17.47 -9.62
N TYR A 159 -9.22 18.34 -8.62
CA TYR A 159 -8.16 18.52 -7.64
C TYR A 159 -8.74 18.45 -6.23
N ALA A 160 -7.92 17.97 -5.30
CA ALA A 160 -8.14 18.07 -3.87
C ALA A 160 -6.91 18.74 -3.23
N VAL A 161 -7.14 19.75 -2.42
CA VAL A 161 -6.12 20.44 -1.62
C VAL A 161 -6.38 20.13 -0.17
N ILE A 162 -5.45 19.40 0.45
CA ILE A 162 -5.46 19.07 1.88
C ILE A 162 -5.05 20.32 2.67
N ASP A 163 -5.73 20.55 3.78
CA ASP A 163 -5.55 21.71 4.65
C ASP A 163 -5.38 23.04 3.90
N PRO A 164 -6.39 23.45 3.10
CA PRO A 164 -6.28 24.63 2.23
C PRO A 164 -6.12 25.96 3.01
N SER A 165 -6.32 25.93 4.33
CA SER A 165 -6.15 27.09 5.21
C SER A 165 -4.79 27.14 5.92
N ASP A 166 -3.93 26.14 5.74
CA ASP A 166 -2.63 26.02 6.42
C ASP A 166 -2.81 26.11 7.95
N ALA A 167 -3.73 25.28 8.48
CA ALA A 167 -4.13 25.28 9.89
C ALA A 167 -3.33 24.27 10.73
N VAL A 168 -2.85 23.21 10.12
CA VAL A 168 -1.96 22.19 10.68
C VAL A 168 -0.55 22.52 10.21
N PRO A 169 0.39 22.85 11.10
CA PRO A 169 1.77 23.05 10.68
C PRO A 169 2.39 21.75 10.16
N GLU A 170 2.83 21.76 8.90
CA GLU A 170 3.41 20.59 8.25
C GLU A 170 4.90 20.75 7.98
N PHE A 171 5.55 19.63 7.64
CA PHE A 171 6.95 19.65 7.22
C PHE A 171 7.07 20.01 5.73
N ASP A 172 6.20 19.46 4.88
CA ASP A 172 6.23 19.65 3.43
C ASP A 172 4.85 20.02 2.85
N GLU A 173 4.58 21.32 2.75
CA GLU A 173 3.36 21.84 2.12
C GLU A 173 3.24 21.53 0.61
N GLY A 174 4.31 21.01 -0.01
CA GLY A 174 4.37 20.72 -1.45
C GLY A 174 3.63 19.45 -1.87
N ASN A 175 3.23 18.60 -0.92
CA ASN A 175 2.65 17.28 -1.18
C ASN A 175 1.14 17.18 -0.84
N ASN A 176 0.50 18.33 -0.56
CA ASN A 176 -0.90 18.47 -0.15
C ASN A 176 -1.91 18.56 -1.30
N VAL A 177 -1.45 18.53 -2.56
CA VAL A 177 -2.33 18.62 -3.74
C VAL A 177 -2.39 17.30 -4.48
N ILE A 178 -3.59 16.76 -4.62
CA ILE A 178 -3.88 15.55 -5.39
C ILE A 178 -4.73 15.93 -6.59
N SER A 179 -4.47 15.35 -7.75
CA SER A 179 -5.30 15.55 -8.93
C SER A 179 -5.51 14.27 -9.74
N ARG A 180 -6.61 14.25 -10.50
CA ARG A 180 -6.84 13.27 -11.56
C ARG A 180 -7.78 13.80 -12.62
N THR A 181 -7.73 13.22 -13.81
CA THR A 181 -8.76 13.42 -14.83
C THR A 181 -9.94 12.49 -14.56
N LEU A 182 -11.13 13.07 -14.48
CA LEU A 182 -12.42 12.39 -14.36
C LEU A 182 -13.14 12.42 -15.72
N ALA A 183 -13.62 11.28 -16.20
CA ALA A 183 -14.56 11.27 -17.31
C ALA A 183 -16.00 11.26 -16.78
N VAL A 184 -16.81 12.17 -17.30
CA VAL A 184 -18.26 12.16 -17.14
C VAL A 184 -18.81 11.54 -18.41
N LEU A 185 -19.34 10.32 -18.31
CA LEU A 185 -19.90 9.60 -19.44
C LEU A 185 -21.34 10.05 -19.73
N PRO A 186 -21.85 9.88 -20.97
CA PRO A 186 -23.27 10.02 -21.23
C PRO A 186 -24.08 8.96 -20.47
N PRO A 187 -25.40 9.16 -20.30
CA PRO A 187 -26.30 8.09 -19.87
C PRO A 187 -26.16 6.86 -20.79
N THR A 188 -26.27 5.68 -20.19
CA THR A 188 -26.18 4.38 -20.87
C THR A 188 -27.52 3.65 -20.78
N VAL A 189 -27.78 2.76 -21.74
CA VAL A 189 -28.92 1.84 -21.69
C VAL A 189 -28.59 0.64 -20.78
N ASP A 190 -27.36 0.14 -20.87
CA ASP A 190 -26.88 -0.92 -20.00
C ASP A 190 -26.34 -0.32 -18.71
N THR A 191 -26.99 -0.64 -17.60
CA THR A 191 -26.72 -0.07 -16.26
C THR A 191 -26.32 -1.12 -15.23
N GLU A 192 -26.25 -2.39 -15.63
CA GLU A 192 -25.90 -3.49 -14.73
C GLU A 192 -24.37 -3.66 -14.73
N PRO A 193 -23.69 -3.50 -13.58
CA PRO A 193 -22.26 -3.73 -13.53
C PRO A 193 -21.92 -5.22 -13.49
N PRO A 194 -20.75 -5.62 -14.02
CA PRO A 194 -20.24 -6.98 -13.83
C PRO A 194 -20.09 -7.33 -12.35
N ALA A 195 -20.28 -8.60 -12.02
CA ALA A 195 -20.09 -9.15 -10.67
C ALA A 195 -18.90 -10.12 -10.63
N ILE A 196 -17.92 -9.86 -9.75
CA ILE A 196 -16.79 -10.76 -9.52
C ILE A 196 -17.22 -11.91 -8.62
N ALA A 197 -17.36 -13.11 -9.19
CA ALA A 197 -17.72 -14.33 -8.47
C ALA A 197 -16.53 -14.92 -7.67
N GLY A 198 -15.30 -14.71 -8.14
CA GLY A 198 -14.11 -15.30 -7.51
C GLY A 198 -12.82 -14.65 -7.97
N PHE A 199 -11.92 -14.41 -7.03
CA PHE A 199 -10.59 -13.87 -7.29
C PHE A 199 -9.56 -14.59 -6.41
N ARG A 200 -8.51 -15.14 -7.03
CA ARG A 200 -7.47 -15.89 -6.34
C ARG A 200 -6.11 -15.69 -7.01
N ILE A 201 -5.06 -15.67 -6.22
CA ILE A 201 -3.67 -15.63 -6.70
C ILE A 201 -3.10 -17.04 -6.63
N ASN A 202 -2.44 -17.53 -7.69
CA ASN A 202 -1.84 -18.87 -7.75
C ASN A 202 -2.79 -19.97 -7.25
N ASN A 203 -4.03 -19.98 -7.76
CA ASN A 203 -5.08 -20.91 -7.34
C ASN A 203 -5.40 -20.91 -5.82
N GLY A 204 -5.20 -19.77 -5.15
CA GLY A 204 -5.48 -19.61 -3.72
C GLY A 204 -4.31 -19.98 -2.82
N ALA A 205 -3.10 -20.13 -3.37
CA ALA A 205 -1.89 -20.31 -2.58
C ALA A 205 -1.70 -19.13 -1.61
N GLN A 206 -1.36 -19.43 -0.37
CA GLN A 206 -1.12 -18.39 0.64
C GLN A 206 0.27 -17.76 0.52
N ARG A 207 1.20 -18.41 -0.18
CA ARG A 207 2.63 -18.08 -0.17
C ARG A 207 3.27 -18.40 -1.50
N THR A 208 4.28 -17.62 -1.88
CA THR A 208 5.14 -17.84 -3.04
C THR A 208 6.57 -17.38 -2.73
N THR A 209 7.56 -17.99 -3.38
CA THR A 209 8.94 -17.49 -3.43
C THR A 209 9.23 -16.76 -4.74
N ASN A 210 8.33 -16.88 -5.73
CA ASN A 210 8.46 -16.27 -7.05
C ASN A 210 7.69 -14.94 -7.12
N LEU A 211 8.29 -13.95 -7.77
CA LEU A 211 7.65 -12.68 -8.10
C LEU A 211 6.56 -12.86 -9.16
N GLN A 212 6.71 -13.83 -10.07
CA GLN A 212 5.72 -14.12 -11.09
C GLN A 212 4.60 -14.99 -10.50
N VAL A 213 3.37 -14.50 -10.56
CA VAL A 213 2.16 -15.16 -10.09
C VAL A 213 1.05 -15.12 -11.16
N SER A 214 0.00 -15.92 -10.98
CA SER A 214 -1.21 -15.86 -11.79
C SER A 214 -2.38 -15.28 -11.01
N LEU A 215 -3.01 -14.25 -11.57
CA LEU A 215 -4.25 -13.67 -11.08
C LEU A 215 -5.41 -14.38 -11.77
N MET A 216 -6.16 -15.17 -11.02
CA MET A 216 -7.28 -15.95 -11.57
C MET A 216 -8.60 -15.33 -11.13
N LEU A 217 -9.38 -14.87 -12.09
CA LEU A 217 -10.59 -14.11 -11.90
C LEU A 217 -11.77 -14.76 -12.63
N SER A 218 -12.95 -14.73 -12.02
CA SER A 218 -14.21 -15.10 -12.67
C SER A 218 -15.23 -14.02 -12.41
N ALA A 219 -15.85 -13.51 -13.47
CA ALA A 219 -16.89 -12.50 -13.40
C ALA A 219 -18.02 -12.84 -14.36
N THR A 220 -19.22 -12.36 -14.04
CA THR A 220 -20.42 -12.48 -14.87
C THR A 220 -21.05 -11.11 -15.06
N ASP A 221 -21.77 -10.95 -16.15
CA ASP A 221 -22.45 -9.72 -16.52
C ASP A 221 -23.70 -10.06 -17.35
N ASN A 222 -24.66 -9.15 -17.46
CA ASN A 222 -25.87 -9.36 -18.27
C ASN A 222 -25.57 -9.40 -19.79
N ILE A 223 -24.50 -8.71 -20.23
CA ILE A 223 -23.99 -8.75 -21.60
C ILE A 223 -22.65 -9.48 -21.61
N ALA A 224 -21.59 -8.86 -21.07
CA ALA A 224 -20.25 -9.44 -20.99
C ALA A 224 -19.28 -8.54 -20.19
N PRO A 225 -18.43 -9.15 -19.33
CA PRO A 225 -17.20 -8.49 -18.86
C PRO A 225 -16.30 -8.12 -20.05
N ALA A 226 -15.85 -6.87 -20.11
CA ALA A 226 -15.02 -6.37 -21.21
C ALA A 226 -13.59 -6.06 -20.78
N TYR A 227 -13.40 -5.51 -19.58
CA TYR A 227 -12.11 -5.08 -19.08
C TYR A 227 -11.86 -5.51 -17.64
N VAL A 228 -10.58 -5.57 -17.26
CA VAL A 228 -10.13 -5.81 -15.89
C VAL A 228 -9.05 -4.80 -15.50
N TYR A 229 -9.03 -4.42 -14.23
CA TYR A 229 -8.03 -3.54 -13.64
C TYR A 229 -7.53 -4.13 -12.32
N PHE A 230 -6.22 -4.08 -12.07
CA PHE A 230 -5.60 -4.53 -10.84
C PHE A 230 -4.79 -3.41 -10.18
N VAL A 231 -4.86 -3.36 -8.86
CA VAL A 231 -3.95 -2.56 -8.02
C VAL A 231 -3.31 -3.48 -7.00
N GLU A 232 -1.99 -3.49 -6.96
CA GLU A 232 -1.21 -4.18 -5.93
C GLU A 232 -0.86 -3.22 -4.80
N TYR A 233 -1.01 -3.71 -3.57
CA TYR A 233 -0.72 -3.01 -2.34
C TYR A 233 0.30 -3.78 -1.51
N ALA A 234 1.27 -3.05 -0.99
CA ALA A 234 2.18 -3.53 0.05
C ALA A 234 2.02 -2.67 1.31
N TYR A 235 2.31 -3.26 2.47
CA TYR A 235 2.37 -2.49 3.71
C TYR A 235 3.72 -1.78 3.81
N LEU A 236 3.70 -0.46 4.00
CA LEU A 236 4.90 0.34 4.19
C LEU A 236 4.94 0.84 5.64
N GLN A 237 5.79 0.23 6.47
CA GLN A 237 5.87 0.56 7.91
C GLN A 237 6.24 2.03 8.17
N VAL A 238 7.02 2.65 7.29
CA VAL A 238 7.45 4.05 7.43
C VAL A 238 6.25 5.01 7.54
N ILE A 239 5.20 4.75 6.76
CA ILE A 239 3.93 5.50 6.76
C ILE A 239 2.79 4.76 7.47
N GLY A 240 3.03 3.54 7.97
CA GLY A 240 2.09 2.80 8.80
C GLY A 240 0.84 2.29 8.11
N THR A 241 0.80 2.24 6.77
CA THR A 241 -0.43 1.89 6.04
C THR A 241 -0.16 1.09 4.75
N TRP A 242 -1.23 0.60 4.14
CA TRP A 242 -1.23 -0.03 2.83
C TRP A 242 -1.05 1.02 1.73
N TRP A 243 -0.05 0.81 0.88
CA TRP A 243 0.26 1.72 -0.22
C TRP A 243 0.09 1.02 -1.56
N PRO A 244 -0.56 1.65 -2.55
CA PRO A 244 -0.61 1.09 -3.90
C PRO A 244 0.78 1.18 -4.53
N VAL A 245 1.40 0.03 -4.76
CA VAL A 245 2.75 -0.08 -5.33
C VAL A 245 2.76 -0.30 -6.83
N GLN A 246 1.65 -0.78 -7.40
CA GLN A 246 1.55 -1.05 -8.83
C GLN A 246 0.10 -0.96 -9.32
N PHE A 247 -0.09 -0.36 -10.50
CA PHE A 247 -1.38 -0.25 -11.19
C PHE A 247 -1.25 -0.92 -12.55
N SER A 248 -2.19 -1.80 -12.92
CA SER A 248 -2.13 -2.50 -14.21
C SER A 248 -2.50 -1.62 -15.41
N GLY A 249 -3.24 -0.53 -15.17
CA GLY A 249 -4.08 0.06 -16.22
C GLY A 249 -5.23 -0.87 -16.61
N TRP A 250 -6.14 -0.38 -17.46
CA TRP A 250 -7.21 -1.21 -17.99
C TRP A 250 -6.68 -2.13 -19.08
N GLN A 251 -7.03 -3.41 -18.99
CA GLN A 251 -6.72 -4.43 -20.00
C GLN A 251 -7.98 -5.21 -20.39
N PRO A 252 -8.01 -5.84 -21.58
CA PRO A 252 -9.11 -6.74 -21.94
C PRO A 252 -9.33 -7.80 -20.86
N PHE A 253 -10.60 -8.11 -20.58
CA PHE A 253 -10.94 -9.09 -19.57
C PHE A 253 -10.40 -10.48 -19.95
N ASP A 254 -9.63 -11.06 -19.04
CA ASP A 254 -9.20 -12.45 -19.10
C ASP A 254 -9.43 -13.10 -17.72
N THR A 255 -9.65 -14.41 -17.74
CA THR A 255 -9.83 -15.21 -16.53
C THR A 255 -8.51 -15.53 -15.83
N VAL A 256 -7.39 -15.41 -16.53
CA VAL A 256 -6.04 -15.59 -15.98
C VAL A 256 -5.10 -14.51 -16.50
N THR A 257 -4.62 -13.64 -15.61
CA THR A 257 -3.63 -12.60 -15.95
C THR A 257 -2.28 -12.92 -15.29
N PRO A 258 -1.16 -12.97 -16.04
CA PRO A 258 0.17 -13.06 -15.43
C PRO A 258 0.50 -11.75 -14.71
N TRP A 259 1.10 -11.84 -13.53
CA TRP A 259 1.44 -10.67 -12.72
C TRP A 259 2.82 -10.80 -12.10
N ALA A 260 3.61 -9.74 -12.23
CA ALA A 260 4.85 -9.57 -11.50
C ALA A 260 4.55 -8.81 -10.22
N LEU A 261 4.67 -9.48 -9.07
CA LEU A 261 4.55 -8.84 -7.76
C LEU A 261 5.67 -7.81 -7.57
N HIS A 262 5.35 -6.75 -6.84
CA HIS A 262 6.34 -5.85 -6.29
C HIS A 262 7.28 -6.61 -5.35
N ALA A 263 8.57 -6.25 -5.34
CA ALA A 263 9.57 -7.08 -4.67
C ALA A 263 9.63 -6.90 -3.14
N THR A 264 8.80 -6.03 -2.55
CA THR A 264 8.67 -5.91 -1.09
C THR A 264 8.38 -7.27 -0.46
N PRO A 265 9.11 -7.70 0.56
CA PRO A 265 8.75 -8.91 1.31
C PRO A 265 7.43 -8.73 2.06
N GLY A 266 6.82 -9.84 2.45
CA GLY A 266 5.60 -9.81 3.26
C GLY A 266 4.34 -10.15 2.47
N VAL A 267 3.20 -9.80 3.03
CA VAL A 267 1.90 -9.95 2.40
C VAL A 267 1.68 -8.86 1.35
N HIS A 268 1.23 -9.28 0.18
CA HIS A 268 0.74 -8.44 -0.90
C HIS A 268 -0.76 -8.61 -1.04
N TYR A 269 -1.45 -7.50 -1.20
CA TYR A 269 -2.85 -7.45 -1.53
C TYR A 269 -3.02 -7.02 -2.97
N ILE A 270 -3.94 -7.67 -3.68
CA ILE A 270 -4.33 -7.22 -5.02
C ILE A 270 -5.83 -6.98 -5.00
N GLN A 271 -6.24 -5.81 -5.44
CA GLN A 271 -7.64 -5.49 -5.73
C GLN A 271 -7.90 -5.64 -7.22
N ALA A 272 -9.04 -6.21 -7.57
CA ALA A 272 -9.50 -6.39 -8.94
C ALA A 272 -10.83 -5.69 -9.16
N TRP A 273 -10.94 -4.94 -10.24
CA TRP A 273 -12.19 -4.41 -10.78
C TRP A 273 -12.45 -5.02 -12.15
N VAL A 274 -13.72 -5.23 -12.48
CA VAL A 274 -14.17 -5.65 -13.81
C VAL A 274 -15.15 -4.61 -14.32
N ALA A 275 -14.97 -4.23 -15.58
CA ALA A 275 -15.89 -3.33 -16.26
C ALA A 275 -16.48 -4.00 -17.51
N ASP A 276 -17.71 -3.63 -17.83
CA ASP A 276 -18.33 -3.96 -19.12
C ASP A 276 -17.91 -2.95 -20.20
N ALA A 277 -18.46 -3.10 -21.41
CA ALA A 277 -18.19 -2.19 -22.53
C ALA A 277 -18.95 -0.85 -22.42
N ALA A 278 -19.98 -0.76 -21.58
CA ALA A 278 -20.71 0.46 -21.30
C ALA A 278 -19.99 1.35 -20.27
N GLY A 279 -19.02 0.78 -19.54
CA GLY A 279 -18.24 1.42 -18.49
C GLY A 279 -18.78 1.15 -17.08
N ASN A 280 -19.79 0.30 -16.89
CA ASN A 280 -20.27 -0.01 -15.55
C ASN A 280 -19.23 -0.88 -14.82
N LEU A 281 -19.04 -0.62 -13.53
CA LEU A 281 -17.92 -1.14 -12.76
C LEU A 281 -18.38 -2.06 -11.64
N SER A 282 -17.72 -3.21 -11.50
CA SER A 282 -17.93 -4.11 -10.38
C SER A 282 -17.54 -3.47 -9.03
N THR A 283 -18.10 -3.98 -7.94
CA THR A 283 -17.43 -3.81 -6.63
C THR A 283 -16.05 -4.48 -6.67
N PRO A 284 -15.00 -3.87 -6.11
CA PRO A 284 -13.67 -4.49 -6.14
C PRO A 284 -13.63 -5.78 -5.34
N LYS A 285 -12.85 -6.75 -5.82
CA LYS A 285 -12.55 -7.97 -5.07
C LYS A 285 -11.08 -8.00 -4.67
N LEU A 286 -10.82 -8.37 -3.41
CA LEU A 286 -9.48 -8.44 -2.84
C LEU A 286 -8.99 -9.90 -2.78
N ALA A 287 -7.74 -10.13 -3.16
CA ALA A 287 -6.99 -11.36 -2.90
C ALA A 287 -5.62 -11.02 -2.31
N TRP A 288 -4.95 -11.99 -1.70
CA TRP A 288 -3.62 -11.78 -1.12
C TRP A 288 -2.73 -13.01 -1.25
N ILE A 289 -1.42 -12.76 -1.21
CA ILE A 289 -0.38 -13.78 -1.18
C ILE A 289 0.83 -13.26 -0.40
N ASN A 290 1.54 -14.14 0.30
CA ASN A 290 2.82 -13.78 0.91
C ASN A 290 3.98 -14.00 -0.07
N LEU A 291 4.83 -13.00 -0.26
CA LEU A 291 6.13 -13.15 -0.91
C LEU A 291 7.19 -13.49 0.14
N MET A 292 7.58 -14.77 0.20
CA MET A 292 8.50 -15.34 1.19
C MET A 292 9.82 -15.75 0.53
N ARG A 293 10.63 -14.78 0.11
CA ARG A 293 11.91 -15.10 -0.54
C ARG A 293 12.96 -15.52 0.49
N PRO A 294 13.75 -16.57 0.23
CA PRO A 294 14.91 -16.87 1.07
C PRO A 294 15.95 -15.77 0.91
N GLY A 295 16.73 -15.53 1.96
CA GLY A 295 17.76 -14.49 1.94
C GLY A 295 17.20 -13.06 1.85
N THR A 296 16.05 -12.81 2.48
CA THR A 296 15.41 -11.51 2.50
C THR A 296 16.14 -10.58 3.48
N PRO A 297 16.68 -9.42 3.06
CA PRO A 297 17.25 -8.44 3.98
C PRO A 297 16.16 -7.81 4.85
N ILE A 298 16.53 -7.36 6.06
CA ILE A 298 15.68 -6.57 6.95
C ILE A 298 16.55 -5.67 7.82
N SER A 299 16.11 -4.43 7.97
CA SER A 299 16.81 -3.36 8.70
C SER A 299 16.42 -3.36 10.18
N GLN A 300 17.24 -2.73 11.02
CA GLN A 300 16.89 -2.62 12.44
C GLN A 300 15.56 -1.88 12.66
N GLY A 301 14.60 -2.54 13.33
CA GLY A 301 13.27 -2.01 13.59
C GLY A 301 12.30 -2.03 12.41
N GLU A 302 12.75 -2.46 11.23
CA GLU A 302 11.87 -2.81 10.12
C GLU A 302 11.17 -4.14 10.43
N ALA A 303 9.93 -4.26 10.02
CA ALA A 303 9.10 -5.42 10.21
C ALA A 303 8.34 -5.80 8.93
N HIS A 304 8.39 -7.08 8.58
CA HIS A 304 7.67 -7.64 7.44
C HIS A 304 6.48 -8.47 7.92
N PRO A 305 5.24 -8.03 7.67
CA PRO A 305 4.06 -8.79 8.05
C PRO A 305 3.74 -9.86 7.00
N TYR A 306 3.32 -11.02 7.48
CA TYR A 306 2.89 -12.17 6.71
C TYR A 306 1.57 -12.69 7.26
N ARG A 307 0.72 -13.28 6.41
CA ARG A 307 -0.63 -13.73 6.80
C ARG A 307 -0.86 -15.21 6.53
N LEU A 308 -1.37 -15.94 7.52
CA LEU A 308 -1.77 -17.34 7.37
C LEU A 308 -3.24 -17.51 7.74
N ARG A 309 -4.05 -17.89 6.76
CA ARG A 309 -5.38 -18.45 7.02
C ARG A 309 -5.24 -19.85 7.61
N LEU A 310 -5.70 -20.03 8.85
CA LEU A 310 -5.72 -21.30 9.56
C LEU A 310 -7.14 -21.61 10.04
N GLN A 311 -7.46 -22.90 10.15
CA GLN A 311 -8.66 -23.38 10.84
C GLN A 311 -8.31 -23.74 12.28
N ALA A 312 -9.28 -23.63 13.19
CA ALA A 312 -9.14 -24.07 14.57
C ALA A 312 -8.71 -25.55 14.61
N GLY A 313 -7.68 -25.85 15.40
CA GLY A 313 -7.06 -27.18 15.47
C GLY A 313 -5.88 -27.39 14.53
N ASN A 314 -5.62 -26.51 13.56
CA ASN A 314 -4.41 -26.60 12.74
C ASN A 314 -3.17 -26.29 13.59
N SER A 315 -2.21 -27.22 13.64
CA SER A 315 -0.89 -27.00 14.26
C SER A 315 0.16 -26.63 13.22
N VAL A 316 0.93 -25.57 13.48
CA VAL A 316 2.00 -25.08 12.62
C VAL A 316 3.26 -24.78 13.43
N LEU A 317 4.42 -24.89 12.79
CA LEU A 317 5.70 -24.38 13.25
C LEU A 317 6.15 -23.27 12.32
N ILE A 318 6.34 -22.07 12.86
CA ILE A 318 6.96 -20.97 12.13
C ILE A 318 8.45 -20.97 12.49
N ARG A 319 9.30 -21.08 11.48
CA ARG A 319 10.76 -21.04 11.63
C ARG A 319 11.31 -19.84 10.88
N LEU A 320 12.02 -19.00 11.60
CA LEU A 320 12.82 -17.91 11.08
C LEU A 320 14.29 -18.30 11.21
N THR A 321 15.06 -18.12 10.14
CA THR A 321 16.51 -18.33 10.15
C THR A 321 17.24 -17.09 9.67
N SER A 322 18.00 -16.47 10.56
CA SER A 322 18.87 -15.32 10.30
C SER A 322 20.22 -15.82 9.77
N GLY A 323 20.43 -15.71 8.46
CA GLY A 323 21.70 -16.06 7.81
C GLY A 323 22.79 -15.00 8.02
N VAL A 324 22.39 -13.75 8.24
CA VAL A 324 23.24 -12.62 8.65
C VAL A 324 22.46 -11.82 9.69
N GLY A 325 23.16 -11.24 10.66
CA GLY A 325 22.55 -10.41 11.69
C GLY A 325 21.63 -11.21 12.61
N ASP A 326 20.58 -10.55 13.08
CA ASP A 326 19.61 -11.08 14.02
C ASP A 326 18.23 -10.51 13.71
N ALA A 327 17.23 -11.36 13.62
CA ALA A 327 15.85 -11.01 13.31
C ALA A 327 14.93 -11.80 14.24
N ASP A 328 13.90 -11.13 14.75
CA ASP A 328 12.97 -11.66 15.74
C ASP A 328 11.64 -12.05 15.09
N LEU A 329 10.94 -12.99 15.72
CA LEU A 329 9.68 -13.56 15.23
C LEU A 329 8.54 -13.26 16.20
N TYR A 330 7.41 -12.77 15.69
CA TYR A 330 6.18 -12.52 16.46
C TYR A 330 4.95 -13.09 15.75
N ILE A 331 3.98 -13.59 16.53
CA ILE A 331 2.75 -14.16 16.01
C ILE A 331 1.54 -13.59 16.75
N PHE A 332 0.53 -13.19 15.98
CA PHE A 332 -0.72 -12.63 16.46
C PHE A 332 -1.92 -13.39 15.87
N ALA A 333 -2.98 -13.53 16.67
CA ALA A 333 -4.23 -14.19 16.31
C ALA A 333 -5.15 -13.22 15.55
N PRO A 334 -6.26 -13.71 14.95
CA PRO A 334 -7.16 -12.86 14.16
C PRO A 334 -7.80 -11.66 14.90
N ASN A 335 -7.75 -11.62 16.22
CA ASN A 335 -8.26 -10.54 17.07
C ASN A 335 -7.13 -9.68 17.66
N ASP A 336 -5.98 -9.63 17.00
CA ASP A 336 -4.76 -8.91 17.40
C ASP A 336 -4.10 -9.41 18.70
N SER A 337 -4.61 -10.48 19.31
CA SER A 337 -4.02 -11.04 20.52
C SER A 337 -2.70 -11.74 20.24
N PHE A 338 -1.75 -11.54 21.14
CA PHE A 338 -0.43 -12.17 21.08
C PHE A 338 -0.52 -13.70 21.24
N VAL A 339 0.10 -14.44 20.31
CA VAL A 339 0.18 -15.91 20.31
C VAL A 339 1.53 -16.39 20.80
N GLY A 340 2.61 -15.79 20.30
CA GLY A 340 3.96 -16.16 20.71
C GLY A 340 5.04 -15.38 19.99
N ALA A 341 6.25 -15.46 20.52
CA ALA A 341 7.44 -14.85 19.94
C ALA A 341 8.69 -15.68 20.20
N SER A 342 9.67 -15.52 19.32
CA SER A 342 11.03 -15.99 19.52
C SER A 342 11.98 -14.83 19.21
N GLU A 343 12.78 -14.47 20.22
CA GLU A 343 13.78 -13.40 20.16
C GLU A 343 15.14 -13.94 20.63
N ASN A 344 15.56 -15.07 20.08
CA ASN A 344 16.84 -15.65 20.44
C ASN A 344 17.98 -14.82 19.84
N SER A 345 19.16 -14.91 20.42
CA SER A 345 20.39 -14.43 19.77
C SER A 345 21.03 -15.50 18.87
N THR A 346 20.40 -16.68 18.77
CA THR A 346 20.83 -17.74 17.86
C THR A 346 20.30 -17.46 16.47
N PRO A 347 20.92 -18.00 15.40
CA PRO A 347 20.43 -17.82 14.04
C PRO A 347 19.02 -18.34 13.77
N VAL A 348 18.42 -19.10 14.68
CA VAL A 348 17.11 -19.74 14.49
C VAL A 348 16.14 -19.31 15.58
N ASP A 349 14.95 -18.89 15.12
CA ASP A 349 13.81 -18.50 15.92
C ASP A 349 12.61 -19.34 15.53
N GLU A 350 11.96 -19.95 16.52
CA GLU A 350 10.89 -20.92 16.29
C GLU A 350 9.71 -20.67 17.23
N VAL A 351 8.51 -20.64 16.64
CA VAL A 351 7.26 -20.64 17.40
C VAL A 351 6.33 -21.68 16.81
N ALA A 352 6.00 -22.70 17.62
CA ALA A 352 5.00 -23.69 17.28
C ALA A 352 3.70 -23.41 18.04
N PHE A 353 2.57 -23.45 17.35
CA PHE A 353 1.26 -23.22 17.97
C PHE A 353 0.14 -23.98 17.26
N THR A 354 -0.97 -24.15 17.96
CA THR A 354 -2.23 -24.66 17.41
C THR A 354 -3.23 -23.52 17.34
N ALA A 355 -3.81 -23.29 16.16
CA ALA A 355 -4.83 -22.26 15.96
C ALA A 355 -6.05 -22.56 16.83
N THR A 356 -6.46 -21.61 17.66
CA THR A 356 -7.63 -21.74 18.57
C THR A 356 -8.93 -21.32 17.92
N GLN A 357 -8.84 -20.50 16.87
CA GLN A 357 -9.96 -19.99 16.09
C GLN A 357 -9.64 -20.00 14.60
N ASN A 358 -10.69 -20.12 13.79
CA ASN A 358 -10.62 -19.92 12.35
C ASN A 358 -10.26 -18.45 12.04
N GLY A 359 -9.36 -18.22 11.09
CA GLY A 359 -9.09 -16.86 10.62
C GLY A 359 -7.67 -16.66 10.12
N ILE A 360 -7.32 -15.40 9.96
CA ILE A 360 -5.97 -14.97 9.60
C ILE A 360 -5.13 -14.80 10.85
N TYR A 361 -4.00 -15.47 10.91
CA TYR A 361 -2.93 -15.22 11.87
C TYR A 361 -1.88 -14.35 11.18
N GLN A 362 -1.33 -13.39 11.91
CA GLN A 362 -0.26 -12.53 11.41
C GLN A 362 1.06 -12.99 12.00
N ILE A 363 2.06 -13.11 11.13
CA ILE A 363 3.43 -13.46 11.46
C ILE A 363 4.26 -12.27 11.07
N GLU A 364 5.07 -11.78 11.98
CA GLU A 364 5.91 -10.62 11.73
C GLU A 364 7.35 -11.00 12.02
N VAL A 365 8.21 -10.69 11.05
CA VAL A 365 9.66 -10.75 11.20
C VAL A 365 10.14 -9.33 11.44
N GLU A 366 10.89 -9.07 12.52
CA GLU A 366 11.46 -7.76 12.82
C GLU A 366 13.00 -7.82 12.80
N GLY A 367 13.65 -6.86 12.17
CA GLY A 367 15.11 -6.77 12.23
C GLY A 367 15.58 -6.29 13.61
N TYR A 368 16.35 -7.12 14.32
CA TYR A 368 16.94 -6.75 15.60
C TYR A 368 18.29 -6.05 15.43
N ALA A 369 19.18 -6.63 14.62
CA ALA A 369 20.49 -6.09 14.31
C ALA A 369 20.41 -4.97 13.25
N ALA A 370 21.47 -4.17 13.14
CA ALA A 370 21.58 -3.07 12.17
C ALA A 370 21.30 -3.50 10.72
N SER A 371 21.67 -4.74 10.35
CA SER A 371 21.34 -5.36 9.09
C SER A 371 21.26 -6.86 9.28
N SER A 372 20.15 -7.44 8.85
CA SER A 372 19.90 -8.88 8.92
C SER A 372 19.46 -9.42 7.57
N ILE A 373 19.68 -10.71 7.35
CA ILE A 373 19.20 -11.44 6.19
C ILE A 373 18.52 -12.70 6.70
N TYR A 374 17.23 -12.88 6.39
CA TYR A 374 16.45 -13.99 6.93
C TYR A 374 15.80 -14.87 5.86
N THR A 375 15.46 -16.09 6.28
CA THR A 375 14.53 -16.98 5.58
C THR A 375 13.42 -17.35 6.54
N LEU A 376 12.17 -17.18 6.10
CA LEU A 376 10.99 -17.55 6.87
C LEU A 376 10.35 -18.80 6.26
N GLU A 377 10.05 -19.79 7.10
CA GLU A 377 9.43 -21.05 6.73
C GLU A 377 8.20 -21.28 7.60
N VAL A 378 7.21 -21.95 7.01
CA VAL A 378 6.03 -22.40 7.74
C VAL A 378 5.87 -23.90 7.50
N LEU A 379 6.10 -24.63 8.56
CA LEU A 379 6.21 -26.08 8.60
C LEU A 379 4.97 -26.67 9.30
N PRO A 380 4.61 -27.93 9.01
CA PRO A 380 3.62 -28.65 9.81
C PRO A 380 4.03 -28.70 11.27
N GLY A 381 3.10 -28.37 12.18
CA GLY A 381 3.33 -28.49 13.62
C GLY A 381 3.03 -29.90 14.13
N SER A 382 3.64 -30.28 15.25
CA SER A 382 3.25 -31.50 15.98
C SER A 382 1.93 -31.28 16.71
N SER A 383 0.99 -32.23 16.61
CA SER A 383 -0.30 -32.21 17.31
C SER A 383 -0.20 -32.43 18.82
N THR A 384 1.02 -32.64 19.36
CA THR A 384 1.27 -32.91 20.78
C THR A 384 1.45 -31.67 21.66
N LEU A 385 1.36 -30.46 21.10
CA LEU A 385 1.46 -29.20 21.85
C LEU A 385 0.14 -28.89 22.58
N ASN A 386 -0.05 -29.52 23.74
CA ASN A 386 -1.16 -29.26 24.65
C ASN A 386 -0.80 -28.22 25.71
N THR A 387 -0.74 -26.93 25.33
CA THR A 387 -1.09 -25.76 26.17
C THR A 387 -0.76 -24.45 25.42
N VAL A 388 -1.78 -23.68 25.04
CA VAL A 388 -1.61 -22.32 24.51
C VAL A 388 -1.51 -21.35 25.69
N VAL A 389 -0.36 -21.36 26.36
CA VAL A 389 0.07 -20.18 27.11
C VAL A 389 0.93 -19.39 26.14
N PRO A 390 0.69 -18.08 25.90
CA PRO A 390 1.54 -17.30 25.00
C PRO A 390 3.01 -17.52 25.35
N GLN A 391 3.75 -18.11 24.41
CA GLN A 391 5.14 -18.48 24.62
C GLN A 391 6.03 -17.36 24.10
N ARG A 392 6.96 -16.92 24.93
CA ARG A 392 8.06 -16.06 24.50
C ARG A 392 9.36 -16.79 24.78
N VAL A 393 10.05 -17.16 23.71
CA VAL A 393 11.36 -17.83 23.77
C VAL A 393 12.44 -16.79 23.57
N GLN A 394 13.44 -16.76 24.46
CA GLN A 394 14.47 -15.74 24.45
C GLN A 394 15.78 -16.25 25.04
N THR A 395 16.89 -15.80 24.46
CA THR A 395 18.22 -15.95 25.07
C THR A 395 18.38 -15.04 26.29
N PRO A 396 18.92 -15.53 27.43
CA PRO A 396 19.12 -14.71 28.62
C PRO A 396 19.92 -13.44 28.32
N ASN A 397 19.45 -12.29 28.85
CA ASN A 397 20.09 -10.97 28.76
C ASN A 397 20.07 -10.27 27.39
N LYS A 398 19.40 -10.79 26.35
CA LYS A 398 19.10 -9.99 25.15
C LYS A 398 18.13 -8.86 25.53
N PRO A 399 18.42 -7.57 25.24
CA PRO A 399 17.44 -6.51 25.46
C PRO A 399 16.14 -6.79 24.71
N MET A 400 15.01 -6.80 25.43
CA MET A 400 13.70 -7.07 24.85
C MET A 400 13.23 -5.87 24.02
N ARG A 401 12.73 -6.13 22.81
CA ARG A 401 11.85 -5.18 22.10
C ARG A 401 10.40 -5.31 22.59
N GLY A 402 10.02 -6.49 23.08
CA GLY A 402 8.86 -6.62 23.97
C GLY A 402 7.51 -6.40 23.30
N ARG A 403 7.41 -6.62 21.98
CA ARG A 403 6.16 -6.37 21.25
C ARG A 403 5.03 -7.29 21.72
N GLY A 404 3.97 -6.67 22.24
CA GLY A 404 2.73 -7.32 22.65
C GLY A 404 1.54 -7.07 21.71
N SER A 405 1.74 -6.23 20.68
CA SER A 405 0.73 -5.87 19.68
C SER A 405 1.34 -5.89 18.28
N PRO A 406 0.55 -6.23 17.23
CA PRO A 406 1.04 -6.29 15.86
C PRO A 406 1.40 -4.88 15.32
N ILE A 407 2.21 -4.81 14.24
CA ILE A 407 2.60 -3.50 13.65
C ILE A 407 1.45 -2.83 12.92
N LEU A 408 0.49 -3.64 12.49
CA LEU A 408 -0.80 -3.26 11.92
C LEU A 408 -1.85 -4.26 12.39
N SER A 409 -3.12 -3.87 12.49
CA SER A 409 -4.16 -4.83 12.89
C SER A 409 -4.22 -6.01 11.90
N VAL A 410 -4.39 -7.22 12.41
CA VAL A 410 -4.46 -8.45 11.62
C VAL A 410 -5.64 -8.42 10.65
N GLY A 411 -6.73 -7.73 11.03
CA GLY A 411 -7.90 -7.51 10.20
C GLY A 411 -7.74 -6.40 9.16
N GLU A 412 -6.72 -5.54 9.27
CA GLU A 412 -6.56 -4.39 8.40
C GLU A 412 -6.24 -4.82 6.96
N THR A 413 -6.89 -4.21 5.99
CA THR A 413 -6.67 -4.45 4.55
C THR A 413 -6.64 -3.11 3.82
N PRO A 414 -6.10 -3.04 2.58
CA PRO A 414 -6.18 -1.82 1.80
C PRO A 414 -7.61 -1.32 1.64
N SER A 415 -7.79 0.00 1.70
CA SER A 415 -9.06 0.65 1.42
C SER A 415 -9.56 0.29 0.03
N THR A 416 -10.88 0.17 -0.16
CA THR A 416 -11.51 0.00 -1.48
C THR A 416 -11.83 1.34 -2.14
N ASN A 417 -11.63 2.45 -1.44
CA ASN A 417 -11.80 3.79 -1.97
C ASN A 417 -10.51 4.21 -2.68
N THR A 418 -10.40 3.79 -3.93
CA THR A 418 -9.20 4.00 -4.75
C THR A 418 -9.60 4.69 -6.05
N GLY A 419 -8.95 5.81 -6.32
CA GLY A 419 -9.02 6.47 -7.62
C GLY A 419 -8.33 5.63 -8.67
N ILE A 420 -9.11 4.92 -9.48
CA ILE A 420 -8.59 4.18 -10.64
C ILE A 420 -8.67 5.05 -11.89
N ASP A 421 -7.88 4.69 -12.90
CA ASP A 421 -7.96 5.34 -14.21
C ASP A 421 -9.33 5.08 -14.83
N GLU A 422 -9.74 5.94 -15.76
CA GLU A 422 -11.03 5.83 -16.45
C GLU A 422 -11.14 4.54 -17.28
N VAL A 423 -12.30 3.88 -17.22
CA VAL A 423 -12.58 2.69 -18.05
C VAL A 423 -12.46 3.07 -19.53
N PRO A 424 -11.82 2.23 -20.38
CA PRO A 424 -11.78 2.47 -21.82
C PRO A 424 -13.19 2.66 -22.36
N ASN A 425 -13.46 3.85 -22.88
CA ASN A 425 -14.77 4.27 -23.33
C ASN A 425 -14.70 4.88 -24.73
N THR A 426 -15.86 5.17 -25.30
CA THR A 426 -16.00 5.71 -26.67
C THR A 426 -16.04 7.24 -26.71
N LEU A 427 -15.68 7.96 -25.63
CA LEU A 427 -15.52 9.41 -25.72
C LEU A 427 -14.35 9.71 -26.66
N HIS A 428 -14.65 10.25 -27.83
CA HIS A 428 -13.64 10.71 -28.76
C HIS A 428 -13.35 12.18 -28.48
N ILE A 429 -12.09 12.52 -28.20
CA ILE A 429 -11.65 13.92 -28.17
C ILE A 429 -11.52 14.39 -29.63
N VAL A 430 -12.42 15.26 -30.07
CA VAL A 430 -12.30 15.92 -31.38
C VAL A 430 -11.66 17.29 -31.16
N TYR A 431 -10.37 17.42 -31.48
CA TYR A 431 -9.70 18.71 -31.53
C TYR A 431 -10.09 19.43 -32.83
N LEU A 432 -10.98 20.41 -32.74
CA LEU A 432 -11.27 21.31 -33.87
C LEU A 432 -10.32 22.51 -33.79
N PRO A 433 -9.44 22.73 -34.80
CA PRO A 433 -8.60 23.91 -34.81
C PRO A 433 -9.47 25.17 -34.96
N ILE A 434 -9.31 26.13 -34.03
CA ILE A 434 -9.85 27.47 -34.21
C ILE A 434 -9.04 28.15 -35.31
N THR A 435 -9.70 28.51 -36.41
CA THR A 435 -9.15 29.43 -37.41
C THR A 435 -9.66 30.83 -37.08
N PHE A 436 -8.78 31.67 -36.55
CA PHE A 436 -9.02 33.11 -36.50
C PHE A 436 -8.90 33.66 -37.94
N ARG A 437 -9.92 34.37 -38.41
CA ARG A 437 -9.91 35.06 -39.71
C ARG A 437 -9.30 36.44 -39.61
#